data_AF-X1T3T0-F1
#
_entry.id   AF-X1T3T0-F1
#
_cell.length_a   1.000
_cell.length_b   1.000
_cell.length_c   1.000
_cell.angle_alpha   90.00
_cell.angle_beta   90.00
_cell.angle_gamma   90.00
#
_symmetry.space_group_name_H-M   'P 1'
#
loop_
_entity.id
_entity.type
_entity.pdbx_description
1 polymer ?
#
loop_
_entity_poly.entity_id
_entity_poly.type
_entity_poly.pdbx_seq_one_letter_code
_entity_poly.pdbx_strand_id
1 'polypeptide(L)' 'GILLLAGKLPFPDRLPGDIVIQRKNIIFYFPLGLCIVISIILTIIFRIFRH' A
#
# COMPACT_ATOMS: atom_id res chain seq x y z
N GLY A 1 -31.51 -10.84 -6.08
CA GLY A 1 -31.18 -9.43 -5.84
C GLY A 1 -30.65 -9.10 -4.46
N ILE A 2 -30.07 -10.05 -3.70
CA ILE A 2 -29.52 -9.80 -2.36
C ILE A 2 -27.99 -9.53 -2.41
N LEU A 3 -27.30 -10.09 -3.41
CA LEU A 3 -25.87 -9.88 -3.66
C LEU A 3 -25.50 -8.44 -4.08
N LEU A 4 -26.44 -7.66 -4.61
CA LEU A 4 -26.19 -6.27 -5.04
C LEU A 4 -26.32 -5.24 -3.90
N LEU A 5 -27.01 -5.58 -2.81
CA LEU A 5 -27.10 -4.71 -1.63
C LEU A 5 -25.90 -4.85 -0.67
N ALA A 6 -25.17 -5.97 -0.75
CA ALA A 6 -23.97 -6.20 0.06
C ALA A 6 -22.74 -5.40 -0.44
N GLY A 7 -22.73 -4.94 -1.70
CA GLY A 7 -21.63 -4.17 -2.29
C GLY A 7 -21.66 -2.66 -2.01
N LYS A 8 -22.56 -2.20 -1.14
CA LYS A 8 -22.81 -0.78 -0.85
C LYS A 8 -22.65 -0.45 0.64
N LEU A 9 -21.76 -1.17 1.31
CA LEU A 9 -21.28 -0.83 2.64
C LEU A 9 -20.32 0.38 2.51
N PRO A 10 -20.49 1.49 3.24
CA PRO A 10 -19.55 2.62 3.26
C PRO A 10 -18.33 2.29 4.13
N PHE A 11 -17.86 1.05 4.07
CA PHE A 11 -16.62 0.64 4.70
C PHE A 11 -15.50 0.93 3.70
N PRO A 12 -14.37 1.49 4.15
CA PRO A 12 -13.24 1.66 3.26
C PRO A 12 -12.81 0.28 2.77
N ASP A 13 -13.01 -0.01 1.48
CA ASP A 13 -12.51 -1.20 0.77
C ASP A 13 -10.97 -1.32 0.77
N ARG A 14 -10.28 -0.59 1.63
CA ARG A 14 -8.83 -0.44 1.67
C ARG A 14 -8.37 -1.03 2.98
N LEU A 15 -7.65 -2.15 2.89
CA LEU A 15 -6.76 -2.53 3.96
C LEU A 15 -5.89 -1.31 4.33
N PRO A 16 -5.87 -0.88 5.59
CA PRO A 16 -5.04 0.22 6.03
C PRO A 16 -3.57 -0.24 5.98
N GLY A 17 -2.85 0.14 4.93
CA GLY A 17 -1.43 -0.23 4.78
C GLY A 17 -0.82 0.12 3.42
N ASP A 18 -1.58 -0.07 2.34
CA ASP A 18 -1.19 0.37 1.00
C ASP A 18 -1.86 1.71 0.71
N ILE A 19 -1.07 2.76 0.46
CA ILE A 19 -1.61 4.06 0.05
C ILE A 19 -2.15 3.86 -1.37
N VAL A 20 -3.42 3.51 -1.46
CA VAL A 20 -4.15 3.54 -2.71
C VAL A 20 -4.77 4.92 -2.81
N ILE A 21 -4.51 5.65 -3.89
CA ILE A 21 -5.18 6.91 -4.22
C ILE A 21 -6.04 6.60 -5.44
N GLN A 22 -7.36 6.47 -5.25
CA GLN A 22 -8.28 6.39 -6.39
C GLN A 22 -8.88 7.77 -6.62
N ARG A 23 -8.52 8.38 -7.75
CA ARG A 23 -9.28 9.48 -8.35
C ARG A 23 -10.22 8.92 -9.42
N LYS A 24 -11.22 9.72 -9.78
CA LYS A 24 -12.33 9.44 -10.72
C LYS A 24 -11.96 8.69 -12.03
N ASN A 25 -10.69 8.69 -12.44
CA ASN A 25 -10.18 7.93 -13.58
C ASN A 25 -8.74 7.37 -13.40
N ILE A 26 -8.16 7.45 -12.20
CA ILE A 26 -6.74 7.12 -11.96
C ILE A 26 -6.63 6.37 -10.63
N ILE A 27 -5.99 5.21 -10.65
CA ILE A 27 -5.71 4.43 -9.44
C ILE A 27 -4.19 4.40 -9.25
N PHE A 28 -3.69 5.03 -8.21
CA PHE A 28 -2.29 4.99 -7.82
C PHE A 28 -2.12 4.06 -6.61
N TYR A 29 -1.35 2.99 -6.76
CA TYR A 29 -1.00 2.07 -5.68
C TYR A 29 0.41 2.40 -5.21
N PHE A 30 0.55 2.80 -3.95
CA PHE A 30 1.85 3.08 -3.34
C PHE A 30 2.14 2.05 -2.23
N PRO A 31 3.00 1.05 -2.52
CA PRO A 31 3.30 -0.02 -1.60
C PRO A 31 4.32 0.45 -0.55
N LEU A 32 3.84 1.08 0.53
CA LEU A 32 4.69 1.56 1.63
C LEU A 32 5.56 0.45 2.24
N GLY A 33 5.01 -0.77 2.35
CA GLY A 33 5.74 -1.92 2.86
C GLY A 33 7.01 -2.21 2.07
N LEU A 34 6.94 -2.12 0.73
CA LEU A 34 8.10 -2.30 -0.14
C LEU A 34 9.17 -1.21 0.10
N CYS A 35 8.75 0.04 0.24
CA CYS A 35 9.67 1.15 0.52
C CYS A 35 10.41 0.97 1.85
N ILE A 36 9.71 0.52 2.89
CA ILE A 36 10.31 0.26 4.21
C ILE A 36 11.32 -0.89 4.14
N VAL A 37 10.97 -1.99 3.48
CA VAL A 37 11.88 -3.15 3.29
C VAL A 37 13.14 -2.73 2.54
N ILE A 38 12.99 -2.00 1.43
CA ILE A 38 14.13 -1.49 0.65
C ILE A 38 15.02 -0.58 1.51
N SER A 39 14.43 0.32 2.30
CA SER A 39 15.17 1.23 3.18
C SER A 39 16.03 0.47 4.21
N ILE A 40 15.46 -0.55 4.85
CA ILE A 40 16.18 -1.38 5.83
C ILE A 40 17.32 -2.14 5.15
N ILE A 41 17.08 -2.74 3.99
CA ILE A 41 18.09 -3.47 3.21
C ILE A 41 19.25 -2.53 2.84
N LEU A 42 18.96 -1.37 2.27
CA LEU A 42 19.98 -0.37 1.92
C LEU A 42 20.77 0.08 3.15
N THR A 43 20.08 0.30 4.27
CA THR A 43 20.73 0.70 5.53
C THR A 43 21.73 -0.36 6.00
N ILE A 44 21.36 -1.64 5.94
CA ILE A 44 22.25 -2.75 6.31
C ILE A 44 23.42 -2.85 5.33
N ILE A 45 23.16 -2.77 4.03
CA ILE A 45 24.19 -2.79 2.98
C ILE A 45 25.21 -1.67 3.20
N PHE A 46 24.77 -0.41 3.31
CA PHE A 46 25.67 0.71 3.55
C PHE A 46 26.42 0.59 4.88
N ARG A 47 25.79 0.03 5.92
CA ARG A 47 26.45 -0.20 7.21
C ARG A 47 27.56 -1.24 7.11
N ILE A 48 27.39 -2.28 6.29
CA ILE A 48 28.41 -3.31 6.05
C ILE A 48 29.55 -2.74 5.18
N PHE A 49 29.23 -2.04 4.09
CA PHE A 49 30.25 -1.46 3.19
C PHE A 49 31.02 -0.27 3.78
N ARG A 50 30.52 0.36 4.84
CA ARG A 50 31.20 1.46 5.54
C ARG A 50 32.21 0.97 6.60
N HIS A 51 32.24 -0.33 6.89
CA HIS A 51 33.20 -0.96 7.79
C HIS A 51 34.32 -1.63 6.99
#